data_AF-A0AAN8L1A7-F1
#
_entry.id   AF-A0AAN8L1A7-F1
#
_cell.length_a   1.000
_cell.length_b   1.000
_cell.length_c   1.000
_cell.angle_alpha   90.00
_cell.angle_beta   90.00
_cell.angle_gamma   90.00
#
_symmetry.space_group_name_H-M   'P 1'
#
loop_
_entity.id
_entity.type
_entity.pdbx_description
1 polymer ?
#
loop_
_entity_poly.entity_id
_entity_poly.type
_entity_poly.pdbx_seq_one_letter_code
_entity_poly.pdbx_strand_id
1 'polypeptide(L)'
;MNVCYWREKVPGSYNVQHRFPCFIQLESEEAKHYIYGLPSNEYPGLMKICCHKGPETDPDERDRQTERGNIDILQRYIIRCFPGLVPIPAVVESCMYTVTPDNHFVLAHHPTHSNIVIGAGFSDP
;
A
#
# COMPACT_ATOMS: atom_id res chain seq x y z
N MET A 1 7.23 4.42 -0.37
CA MET A 1 5.86 4.39 -0.94
C MET A 1 4.87 4.95 0.07
N ASN A 2 3.82 5.65 -0.38
CA ASN A 2 2.77 6.17 0.51
C ASN A 2 1.58 5.20 0.59
N VAL A 3 1.20 4.88 1.82
CA VAL A 3 -0.02 4.14 2.17
C VAL A 3 -1.07 5.17 2.59
N CYS A 4 -2.20 5.19 1.89
CA CYS A 4 -3.22 6.23 2.04
C CYS A 4 -4.52 5.64 2.62
N TYR A 5 -5.08 6.33 3.60
CA TYR A 5 -6.39 6.04 4.15
C TYR A 5 -7.37 7.16 3.84
N TRP A 6 -8.58 6.79 3.42
CA TRP A 6 -9.58 7.66 2.84
C TRP A 6 -10.83 7.63 3.69
N ARG A 7 -11.31 8.80 4.09
CA ARG A 7 -12.46 8.91 5.00
C ARG A 7 -13.76 8.58 4.29
N GLU A 8 -14.58 7.73 4.92
CA GLU A 8 -15.95 7.49 4.49
C GLU A 8 -16.79 8.76 4.67
N LYS A 9 -17.55 9.16 3.64
CA LYS A 9 -18.51 10.26 3.76
C LYS A 9 -19.68 9.88 4.67
N VAL A 10 -20.08 8.62 4.62
CA VAL A 10 -21.10 8.04 5.51
C VAL A 10 -20.44 6.89 6.29
N PRO A 11 -20.27 7.01 7.62
CA PRO A 11 -19.61 5.98 8.42
C PRO A 11 -20.28 4.62 8.27
N GLY A 12 -19.47 3.57 8.12
CA GLY A 12 -19.91 2.18 7.93
C GLY A 12 -20.05 1.76 6.46
N SER A 13 -19.98 2.69 5.50
CA SER A 13 -20.26 2.39 4.08
C SER A 13 -19.32 1.35 3.46
N TYR A 14 -18.10 1.24 3.98
CA TYR A 14 -17.05 0.37 3.46
C TYR A 14 -16.39 -0.46 4.57
N ASN A 15 -17.13 -0.73 5.65
CA ASN A 15 -16.60 -1.42 6.82
C ASN A 15 -16.55 -2.94 6.64
N VAL A 16 -15.54 -3.57 7.25
CA VAL A 16 -15.39 -5.03 7.25
C VAL A 16 -16.57 -5.76 7.90
N GLN A 17 -17.21 -5.17 8.92
CA GLN A 17 -18.39 -5.74 9.60
C GLN A 17 -19.61 -5.83 8.66
N HIS A 18 -19.68 -4.94 7.67
CA HIS A 18 -20.67 -4.97 6.60
C HIS A 18 -20.20 -5.80 5.39
N ARG A 19 -19.12 -6.58 5.55
CA ARG A 19 -18.53 -7.47 4.55
C ARG A 19 -18.08 -6.76 3.28
N PHE A 20 -17.67 -5.50 3.37
CA PHE A 20 -17.01 -4.85 2.25
C PHE A 20 -15.69 -5.59 1.92
N PRO A 21 -15.42 -5.93 0.65
CA PRO A 21 -14.31 -6.81 0.31
C PRO A 21 -12.96 -6.10 0.28
N CYS A 22 -11.89 -6.87 0.43
CA CYS A 22 -10.58 -6.49 -0.09
C CYS A 22 -10.57 -6.66 -1.62
N PHE A 23 -9.84 -5.81 -2.33
CA PHE A 23 -9.73 -5.91 -3.77
C PHE A 23 -8.33 -5.55 -4.27
N ILE A 24 -8.02 -6.04 -5.47
CA ILE A 24 -6.88 -5.62 -6.27
C ILE A 24 -7.42 -5.33 -7.67
N GLN A 25 -7.14 -4.13 -8.15
CA GLN A 25 -7.40 -3.75 -9.53
C GLN A 25 -6.10 -3.82 -10.31
N LEU A 26 -6.02 -4.81 -11.20
CA LEU A 26 -4.82 -5.09 -12.00
C LEU A 26 -4.57 -4.03 -13.08
N GLU A 27 -5.64 -3.46 -13.62
CA GLU A 27 -5.59 -2.43 -14.66
C GLU A 27 -6.45 -1.24 -14.24
N SER A 28 -5.83 -0.07 -14.12
CA SER A 28 -6.51 1.19 -13.80
C SER A 28 -6.17 2.25 -14.84
N GLU A 29 -7.08 3.20 -15.03
CA GLU A 29 -6.84 4.34 -15.92
C GLU A 29 -5.76 5.28 -15.36
N GLU A 30 -5.62 5.32 -14.04
CA GLU A 30 -4.78 6.29 -13.33
C GLU A 30 -3.36 5.81 -13.06
N ALA A 31 -3.15 4.49 -12.92
CA ALA A 31 -1.89 3.90 -12.48
C ALA A 31 -1.42 2.78 -13.41
N LYS A 32 -0.09 2.74 -13.64
CA LYS A 32 0.59 1.65 -14.36
C LYS A 32 0.73 0.37 -13.53
N HIS A 33 0.64 0.49 -12.21
CA HIS A 33 0.74 -0.61 -11.27
C HIS A 33 -0.60 -0.85 -10.59
N TYR A 34 -0.74 -1.99 -9.94
CA TYR A 34 -1.98 -2.41 -9.31
C TYR A 34 -2.40 -1.43 -8.22
N ILE A 35 -3.71 -1.20 -8.10
CA ILE A 35 -4.28 -0.51 -6.95
C ILE A 35 -4.97 -1.55 -6.10
N TYR A 36 -4.63 -1.61 -4.82
CA TYR A 36 -5.31 -2.49 -3.87
C TYR A 36 -6.09 -1.67 -2.85
N GLY A 37 -7.13 -2.28 -2.30
CA GLY A 37 -7.93 -1.68 -1.25
C GLY A 37 -8.34 -2.66 -0.18
N LEU A 38 -8.33 -2.18 1.06
CA LEU A 38 -8.83 -2.89 2.23
C LEU A 38 -9.99 -2.10 2.83
N PRO A 39 -11.03 -2.79 3.32
CA PRO A 39 -12.18 -2.14 3.96
C PRO A 39 -11.75 -1.38 5.22
N SER A 40 -12.63 -0.50 5.70
CA SER A 40 -12.44 0.13 7.00
C SER A 40 -12.42 -0.92 8.09
N ASN A 41 -11.25 -1.05 8.72
CA ASN A 41 -10.95 -2.00 9.79
C ASN A 41 -9.79 -1.48 10.66
N GLU A 42 -8.64 -1.17 10.06
CA GLU A 42 -7.44 -0.69 10.76
C GLU A 42 -7.70 0.65 11.48
N TYR A 43 -8.38 1.57 10.78
CA TYR A 43 -8.85 2.83 11.33
C TYR A 43 -10.38 2.95 11.17
N PRO A 44 -11.13 3.27 12.24
CA PRO A 44 -12.58 3.45 12.16
C PRO A 44 -12.98 4.51 11.13
N GLY A 45 -13.81 4.12 10.16
CA GLY A 45 -14.33 5.00 9.12
C GLY A 45 -13.32 5.41 8.05
N LEU A 46 -12.15 4.77 7.97
CA LEU A 46 -11.17 4.99 6.90
C LEU A 46 -10.89 3.70 6.12
N MET A 47 -11.04 3.76 4.79
CA MET A 47 -10.58 2.71 3.88
C MET A 47 -9.12 2.90 3.52
N LYS A 48 -8.36 1.81 3.42
CA LYS A 48 -6.99 1.83 2.89
C LYS A 48 -7.04 1.58 1.39
N ILE A 49 -6.55 2.51 0.58
CA ILE A 49 -6.48 2.34 -0.88
C ILE A 49 -5.14 2.89 -1.36
N CYS A 50 -4.32 2.04 -1.97
CA CYS A 50 -2.91 2.31 -2.25
C CYS A 50 -2.48 1.74 -3.61
N CYS A 51 -1.46 2.36 -4.22
CA CYS A 51 -0.77 1.80 -5.38
C CYS A 51 0.23 0.74 -4.89
N HIS A 52 0.30 -0.44 -5.50
CA HIS A 52 1.17 -1.55 -5.07
C HIS A 52 2.66 -1.22 -5.08
N LYS A 53 3.10 -0.35 -6.00
CA LYS A 53 4.51 -0.04 -6.21
C LYS A 53 4.84 1.42 -5.91
N GLY A 54 5.98 1.59 -5.26
CA GLY A 54 6.61 2.89 -5.06
C GLY A 54 7.88 3.07 -5.91
N PRO A 55 8.44 4.29 -5.92
CA PRO A 55 9.77 4.53 -6.45
C PRO A 55 10.85 3.78 -5.65
N GLU A 56 12.01 3.59 -6.25
CA GLU A 56 13.21 3.14 -5.54
C GLU A 56 13.60 4.16 -4.46
N THR A 57 14.06 3.69 -3.31
CA THR A 57 14.29 4.55 -2.13
C THR A 57 15.39 3.95 -1.26
N ASP A 58 16.29 4.82 -0.79
CA ASP A 58 17.26 4.47 0.24
C ASP A 58 16.55 4.42 1.61
N PRO A 59 16.61 3.30 2.35
CA PRO A 59 15.95 3.16 3.63
C PRO A 59 16.38 4.20 4.67
N ASP A 60 17.62 4.70 4.61
CA ASP A 60 18.14 5.71 5.55
C ASP A 60 17.58 7.11 5.26
N GLU A 61 17.01 7.31 4.08
CA GLU A 61 16.43 8.57 3.61
C GLU A 61 14.90 8.50 3.46
N ARG A 62 14.27 7.43 3.94
CA ARG A 62 12.82 7.17 3.86
C ARG A 62 11.98 8.39 4.26
N ASP A 63 12.31 9.01 5.39
CA ASP A 63 11.50 10.09 5.97
C ASP A 63 11.70 11.43 5.24
N ARG A 64 12.74 11.54 4.39
CA ARG A 64 12.98 12.73 3.56
C ARG A 64 12.28 12.67 2.21
N GLN A 65 11.62 11.55 1.90
CA GLN A 65 10.92 11.37 0.65
C GLN A 65 9.66 12.24 0.59
N THR A 66 9.70 13.28 -0.24
CA THR A 66 8.60 14.25 -0.41
C THR A 66 7.66 13.90 -1.58
N GLU A 67 7.91 12.77 -2.25
CA GLU A 67 7.25 12.46 -3.51
C GLU A 67 5.78 12.10 -3.31
N ARG A 68 4.90 12.98 -3.79
CA ARG A 68 3.43 12.85 -3.68
C ARG A 68 2.77 12.25 -4.92
N GLY A 69 3.54 11.82 -5.93
CA GLY A 69 3.00 11.37 -7.22
C GLY A 69 1.94 10.26 -7.09
N ASN A 70 2.13 9.33 -6.16
CA ASN A 70 1.14 8.27 -5.90
C ASN A 70 -0.16 8.80 -5.26
N ILE A 71 -0.13 9.90 -4.51
CA ILE A 71 -1.32 10.47 -3.87
C ILE A 71 -2.24 11.10 -4.92
N ASP A 72 -1.68 11.84 -5.89
CA ASP A 72 -2.49 12.47 -6.94
C ASP A 72 -3.17 11.43 -7.85
N ILE A 73 -2.46 10.33 -8.14
CA ILE A 73 -3.00 9.16 -8.84
C ILE A 73 -4.19 8.58 -8.07
N LEU A 74 -3.99 8.29 -6.78
CA LEU A 74 -5.03 7.71 -5.95
C LEU A 74 -6.21 8.68 -5.75
N GLN A 75 -5.98 9.98 -5.67
CA GLN A 75 -7.05 10.96 -5.56
C GLN A 75 -7.98 10.92 -6.77
N ARG A 76 -7.44 10.84 -7.99
CA ARG A 76 -8.25 10.68 -9.22
C ARG A 76 -9.02 9.35 -9.20
N TYR A 77 -8.36 8.27 -8.80
CA TYR A 77 -8.97 6.96 -8.67
C TYR A 77 -10.15 6.95 -7.69
N ILE A 78 -9.99 7.60 -6.53
CA ILE A 78 -11.02 7.71 -5.49
C ILE A 78 -12.21 8.53 -5.99
N ILE A 79 -11.97 9.64 -6.69
CA ILE A 79 -13.05 10.46 -7.28
C ILE A 79 -13.88 9.64 -8.27
N ARG A 80 -13.23 8.82 -9.10
CA ARG A 80 -13.90 8.02 -10.14
C ARG A 80 -14.60 6.79 -9.58
N CYS A 81 -13.90 5.99 -8.78
CA CYS A 81 -14.34 4.65 -8.38
C CYS A 81 -15.04 4.61 -7.01
N PHE A 82 -14.75 5.56 -6.11
CA PHE A 82 -15.24 5.55 -4.74
C PHE A 82 -15.86 6.90 -4.35
N PRO A 83 -16.98 7.31 -4.99
CA PRO A 83 -17.63 8.59 -4.70
C PRO A 83 -18.13 8.72 -3.25
N GLY A 84 -18.26 7.61 -2.51
CA GLY A 84 -18.58 7.60 -1.08
C GLY A 84 -17.41 7.91 -0.16
N LEU A 85 -16.19 8.12 -0.69
CA LEU A 85 -15.02 8.55 0.07
C LEU A 85 -14.74 10.04 -0.13
N VAL A 86 -14.16 10.67 0.88
CA VAL A 86 -13.59 12.02 0.77
C VAL A 86 -12.29 11.91 -0.05
N PRO A 87 -12.15 12.64 -1.17
CA PRO A 87 -11.00 12.51 -2.07
C PRO A 87 -9.79 13.30 -1.57
N ILE A 88 -9.51 13.20 -0.27
CA ILE A 88 -8.34 13.76 0.42
C ILE A 88 -7.92 12.69 1.42
N PRO A 89 -6.66 12.22 1.41
CA PRO A 89 -6.21 11.22 2.36
C PRO A 89 -6.31 11.79 3.78
N ALA A 90 -6.98 11.05 4.65
CA ALA A 90 -7.10 11.40 6.07
C ALA A 90 -5.84 11.02 6.85
N VAL A 91 -5.14 9.96 6.40
CA VAL A 91 -3.87 9.50 6.94
C VAL A 91 -2.98 9.08 5.78
N VAL A 92 -1.69 9.44 5.87
CA VAL A 92 -0.65 9.01 4.94
C VAL A 92 0.50 8.43 5.77
N GLU A 93 0.85 7.18 5.49
CA GLU A 93 1.95 6.46 6.14
C GLU A 93 3.02 6.08 5.10
N SER A 94 4.28 6.06 5.50
CA SER A 94 5.38 5.62 4.64
C SER A 94 5.64 4.12 4.80
N CYS A 95 5.64 3.37 3.70
CA CYS A 95 5.98 1.95 3.66
C CYS A 95 7.13 1.69 2.67
N MET A 96 7.87 0.60 2.89
CA MET A 96 8.98 0.14 2.05
C MET A 96 8.89 -1.35 1.79
N TYR A 97 9.29 -1.76 0.58
CA TYR A 97 9.53 -3.14 0.22
C TYR A 97 11.00 -3.35 -0.09
N THR A 98 11.53 -4.50 0.32
CA THR A 98 12.87 -4.95 -0.05
C THR A 98 12.71 -6.10 -1.02
N VAL A 99 13.00 -5.82 -2.30
CA VAL A 99 12.75 -6.73 -3.41
C VAL A 99 14.05 -7.37 -3.86
N THR A 100 14.09 -8.69 -3.90
CA THR A 100 15.21 -9.46 -4.45
C THR A 100 15.19 -9.43 -5.99
N PRO A 101 16.34 -9.63 -6.67
CA PRO A 101 16.39 -9.60 -8.13
C PRO A 101 15.44 -10.58 -8.83
N ASP A 102 15.12 -11.70 -8.19
CA ASP A 102 14.20 -12.73 -8.70
C ASP A 102 12.81 -12.70 -8.03
N ASN A 103 12.56 -11.75 -7.12
CA ASN A 103 11.34 -11.62 -6.32
C ASN A 103 11.04 -12.80 -5.36
N HIS A 104 11.99 -13.70 -5.12
CA HIS A 104 11.84 -14.76 -4.12
C HIS A 104 12.40 -14.34 -2.76
N PHE A 105 11.86 -14.93 -1.70
CA PHE A 105 12.34 -14.68 -0.34
C PHE A 105 13.73 -15.29 -0.14
N VAL A 106 14.56 -14.62 0.65
CA VAL A 106 15.78 -15.21 1.19
C VAL A 106 15.43 -15.84 2.54
N LEU A 107 15.38 -17.16 2.59
CA LEU A 107 15.27 -17.94 3.82
C LEU A 107 16.34 -19.03 3.84
N ALA A 108 17.49 -18.72 4.44
CA ALA A 108 18.66 -19.60 4.40
C ALA A 108 19.56 -19.42 5.62
N HIS A 109 20.46 -20.37 5.87
CA HIS A 109 21.53 -20.20 6.85
C HIS A 109 22.59 -19.22 6.34
N HIS A 110 23.26 -18.51 7.26
CA HIS A 110 24.39 -17.66 6.91
C HIS A 110 25.53 -18.51 6.32
N PRO A 111 26.17 -18.11 5.20
CA PRO A 111 27.11 -18.96 4.46
C PRO A 111 28.32 -19.41 5.28
N THR A 112 28.74 -18.61 6.26
CA THR A 112 29.87 -18.92 7.16
C THR A 112 29.48 -19.25 8.60
N HIS A 113 28.21 -19.06 8.99
CA HIS A 113 27.76 -19.21 10.39
C HIS A 113 26.51 -20.08 10.43
N SER A 114 26.71 -21.38 10.61
CA SER A 114 25.61 -22.37 10.58
C SER A 114 24.56 -22.17 11.66
N ASN A 115 24.91 -21.49 12.75
CA ASN A 115 24.01 -21.14 13.85
C ASN A 115 23.15 -19.88 13.59
N ILE A 116 23.23 -19.28 12.40
CA ILE A 116 22.45 -18.09 12.03
C ILE A 116 21.55 -18.44 10.84
N VAL A 117 20.27 -18.06 10.94
CA VAL A 117 19.28 -18.12 9.85
C VAL A 117 18.89 -16.70 9.47
N ILE A 118 18.82 -16.42 8.17
CA ILE A 118 18.43 -15.14 7.60
C ILE A 118 17.05 -15.31 6.96
N GLY A 119 16.13 -14.41 7.31
CA GLY A 119 14.84 -14.21 6.64
C GLY A 119 14.79 -12.77 6.13
N ALA A 120 14.85 -12.57 4.81
CA ALA A 120 14.91 -11.25 4.20
C ALA A 120 14.31 -11.25 2.79
N GLY A 121 14.18 -10.07 2.19
CA GLY A 121 13.76 -9.94 0.80
C GLY A 121 12.35 -10.49 0.56
N PHE A 122 11.40 -10.15 1.44
CA PHE A 122 10.01 -10.63 1.41
C PHE A 122 9.19 -10.02 0.26
N SER A 123 9.85 -9.75 -0.86
CA SER A 123 9.33 -9.27 -2.15
C SER A 123 7.82 -9.39 -2.27
N ASP A 124 7.14 -8.28 -2.51
CA ASP A 124 5.70 -8.25 -2.75
C ASP A 124 5.49 -8.15 -4.28
N PRO A 125 5.27 -9.29 -4.98
CA PRO A 125 5.21 -9.34 -6.44
C PRO A 125 4.00 -8.60 -7.04
#